data_AF-A0A7V3UYT3-F1
#
_entry.id   AF-A0A7V3UYT3-F1
#
_cell.length_a   1.000
_cell.length_b   1.000
_cell.length_c   1.000
_cell.angle_alpha   90.00
_cell.angle_beta   90.00
_cell.angle_gamma   90.00
#
_symmetry.space_group_name_H-M   'P 1'
#
loop_
_entity.id
_entity.type
_entity.pdbx_description
1 polymer ?
#
loop_
_entity_poly.entity_id
_entity_poly.type
_entity_poly.pdbx_seq_one_letter_code
_entity_poly.pdbx_strand_id
1 'polypeptide(L)' 'QLLASYEQLRQRLGGVAVAAVVDGKCNACHNAVPRDVVERIPRTDVPIRCETCHRILWVVT' A
#
# COMPACT_ATOMS: atom_id res chain seq x y z
N GLN A 1 3.08 16.09 -7.02
CA GLN A 1 1.74 15.76 -6.48
C GLN A 1 1.77 14.54 -5.55
N LEU A 2 2.50 13.45 -5.87
CA LEU A 2 2.61 12.26 -5.03
C LEU A 2 3.05 12.54 -3.58
N LEU A 3 4.04 13.42 -3.38
CA LEU A 3 4.55 13.78 -2.05
C LEU A 3 3.49 14.40 -1.14
N ALA A 4 2.65 15.30 -1.69
CA ALA A 4 1.58 15.92 -0.92
C ALA A 4 0.52 14.89 -0.48
N SER A 5 0.14 13.97 -1.37
CA SER A 5 -0.77 12.87 -1.03
C SER A 5 -0.19 11.89 -0.01
N TYR A 6 1.11 11.62 -0.09
CA TYR A 6 1.82 10.81 0.89
C TYR A 6 1.79 11.47 2.28
N GLU A 7 2.16 12.74 2.40
CA GLU A 7 2.18 13.45 3.69
C GLU A 7 0.80 13.50 4.35
N GLN A 8 -0.27 13.73 3.56
CA GLN A 8 -1.64 13.69 4.07
C GLN A 8 -2.01 12.33 4.66
N LEU A 9 -1.66 11.24 3.96
CA LEU A 9 -1.88 9.88 4.47
C LEU A 9 -1.01 9.60 5.70
N ARG A 10 0.24 10.06 5.69
CA ARG A 10 1.21 9.84 6.76
C ARG A 10 0.72 10.43 8.07
N GLN A 11 0.23 11.67 8.03
CA GLN A 11 -0.36 12.33 9.20
C GLN A 11 -1.60 11.59 9.72
N ARG A 12 -2.48 11.12 8.82
CA ARG A 12 -3.72 10.42 9.21
C ARG A 12 -3.49 9.00 9.74
N LEU A 13 -2.46 8.30 9.23
CA LEU A 13 -2.23 6.87 9.47
C LEU A 13 -1.10 6.58 10.47
N GLY A 14 -0.77 7.55 11.32
CA GLY A 14 0.16 7.36 12.43
C GLY A 14 1.64 7.36 12.03
N GLY A 15 2.01 8.10 10.99
CA GLY A 15 3.42 8.35 10.65
C GLY A 15 3.97 7.56 9.47
N VAL A 16 3.26 6.55 8.95
CA VAL A 16 3.66 5.78 7.75
C VAL A 16 2.45 5.49 6.85
N ALA A 17 2.50 5.98 5.61
CA ALA A 17 1.45 5.83 4.61
C ALA A 17 1.65 4.63 3.66
N VAL A 18 2.74 3.89 3.80
CA VAL A 18 3.11 2.75 2.94
C VAL A 18 3.09 1.46 3.76
N ALA A 19 2.70 0.35 3.15
CA ALA A 19 2.72 -0.98 3.76
C ALA A 19 3.31 -2.00 2.77
N ALA A 20 4.14 -2.90 3.28
CA ALA A 20 4.58 -4.06 2.49
C ALA A 20 3.42 -5.05 2.32
N VAL A 21 3.41 -5.77 1.21
CA VAL A 21 2.63 -7.01 1.07
C VAL A 21 3.53 -8.18 1.47
N VAL A 22 3.11 -8.94 2.47
CA VAL A 22 3.80 -10.14 2.97
C VAL A 22 2.79 -11.28 3.02
N ASP A 23 3.12 -12.42 2.42
CA ASP A 23 2.24 -13.61 2.34
C ASP A 23 0.81 -13.28 1.83
N GLY A 24 0.72 -12.41 0.83
CA GLY A 24 -0.54 -11.96 0.25
C GLY A 24 -1.39 -11.09 1.18
N LYS A 25 -0.81 -10.48 2.21
CA LYS A 25 -1.51 -9.60 3.16
C LYS A 25 -0.84 -8.24 3.29
N CYS A 26 -1.64 -7.22 3.56
CA CYS A 26 -1.13 -5.91 3.93
C CYS A 26 -0.46 -6.00 5.31
N ASN A 27 0.84 -5.73 5.42
CA ASN A 27 1.57 -5.87 6.68
C ASN A 27 1.15 -4.86 7.76
N ALA A 28 0.27 -3.91 7.44
CA ALA A 28 -0.14 -2.85 8.35
C ALA A 28 -1.58 -2.99 8.88
N CYS A 29 -2.45 -3.75 8.22
CA CYS A 29 -3.79 -4.06 8.71
C CYS A 29 -4.14 -5.55 8.65
N HIS A 30 -3.24 -6.39 8.14
CA HIS A 30 -3.33 -7.84 8.05
C HIS A 30 -4.46 -8.41 7.17
N ASN A 31 -5.22 -7.56 6.48
CA ASN A 31 -6.19 -8.02 5.48
C ASN A 31 -5.50 -8.56 4.23
N ALA A 32 -6.15 -9.55 3.61
CA ALA A 32 -5.72 -10.15 2.36
C ALA A 32 -5.69 -9.11 1.23
N VAL A 33 -4.65 -9.18 0.42
CA VAL A 33 -4.50 -8.41 -0.81
C VAL A 33 -4.78 -9.36 -1.97
N PRO A 34 -5.72 -9.04 -2.87
CA PRO A 34 -6.03 -9.88 -4.03
C PRO A 34 -4.78 -10.18 -4.87
N ARG A 35 -4.67 -11.41 -5.39
CA ARG A 35 -3.48 -11.88 -6.13
C ARG A 35 -3.19 -11.02 -7.37
N ASP A 36 -4.23 -10.62 -8.10
CA ASP A 36 -4.14 -9.71 -9.24
C ASP A 36 -3.60 -8.33 -8.84
N VAL A 37 -3.97 -7.83 -7.65
CA VAL A 37 -3.41 -6.60 -7.10
C VAL A 37 -1.91 -6.77 -6.81
N VAL A 38 -1.51 -7.87 -6.16
CA VAL A 38 -0.10 -8.16 -5.86
C VAL A 38 0.74 -8.21 -7.14
N GLU A 39 0.25 -8.87 -8.19
CA GLU A 39 0.93 -8.98 -9.48
C GLU A 39 1.03 -7.65 -10.25
N ARG A 40 0.10 -6.72 -9.99
CA ARG A 40 0.05 -5.39 -10.61
C ARG A 40 0.98 -4.38 -9.95
N ILE A 41 1.20 -4.46 -8.63
CA ILE A 41 2.03 -3.51 -7.87
C ILE A 41 3.38 -3.20 -8.56
N PRO A 42 4.19 -4.18 -9.01
CA PRO A 42 5.48 -3.89 -9.65
C PRO A 42 5.37 -3.48 -11.14
N ARG A 43 4.17 -3.54 -11.75
CA ARG A 43 3.94 -3.32 -13.19
C ARG A 43 3.31 -1.97 -13.51
N THR A 44 3.08 -1.12 -12.51
CA THR A 44 2.38 0.14 -12.67
C THR A 44 3.15 1.30 -12.07
N ASP A 45 3.12 2.45 -12.75
CA ASP A 45 3.66 3.71 -12.23
C ASP A 45 2.67 4.41 -11.27
N VAL A 46 1.45 3.88 -11.14
CA VAL A 46 0.41 4.44 -10.28
C VAL A 46 0.35 3.65 -8.96
N PRO A 47 0.59 4.29 -7.80
CA PRO A 47 0.58 3.59 -6.52
C PRO A 47 -0.78 2.96 -6.23
N ILE A 48 -0.79 1.64 -6.02
CA ILE A 48 -1.97 0.91 -5.59
C ILE A 48 -2.11 1.02 -4.06
N ARG A 49 -3.35 1.14 -3.57
CA ARG A 49 -3.64 1.28 -2.14
C ARG A 49 -4.35 0.04 -1.61
N CYS A 50 -4.11 -0.26 -0.34
CA CYS A 50 -4.90 -1.22 0.41
C CYS A 50 -6.37 -0.77 0.46
N GLU A 51 -7.30 -1.64 0.09
CA GLU A 51 -8.73 -1.33 0.10
C GLU A 51 -9.28 -1.15 1.52
N THR A 52 -8.61 -1.71 2.53
CA THR A 52 -9.04 -1.62 3.94
C THR A 52 -8.46 -0.40 4.67
N CYS A 53 -7.14 -0.21 4.63
CA CYS A 53 -6.47 0.84 5.43
C CYS A 53 -5.91 1.99 4.60
N HIS A 54 -6.11 1.96 3.27
CA HIS A 54 -5.69 2.99 2.32
C HIS A 54 -4.19 3.31 2.27
N ARG A 55 -3.33 2.53 2.93
CA ARG A 55 -1.88 2.61 2.76
C ARG A 55 -1.49 2.21 1.34
N ILE A 56 -0.48 2.88 0.80
CA ILE A 56 0.15 2.53 -0.46
C ILE A 56 0.84 1.18 -0.29
N LEU A 57 0.58 0.24 -1.19
CA LEU A 57 1.16 -1.09 -1.14
C LEU A 57 2.46 -1.15 -1.95
N TRP A 58 3.43 -1.89 -1.45
CA TRP A 58 4.63 -2.27 -2.17
C TRP A 58 4.96 -3.75 -1.92
N VAL A 59 5.62 -4.41 -2.87
CA VAL A 59 6.05 -5.81 -2.76
C VAL A 59 7.56 -5.86 -2.53
N VAL A 60 7.98 -6.56 -1.47
CA VAL A 60 9.40 -6.86 -1.27
C VAL A 60 9.70 -8.07 -2.15
N THR A 61 10.55 -7.90 -3.15
CA THR A 61 11.04 -9.01 -3.98
C THR A 61 12.33 -9.56 -3.38
#